data_AF-D9UFW6-F1
#
_entry.id   AF-D9UFW6-F1
#
_cell.length_a   1.000
_cell.length_b   1.000
_cell.length_c   1.000
_cell.angle_alpha   90.00
_cell.angle_beta   90.00
_cell.angle_gamma   90.00
#
_symmetry.space_group_name_H-M   'P 1'
#
loop_
_entity.id
_entity.type
_entity.pdbx_description
1 polymer ?
#
loop_
_entity_poly.entity_id
_entity_poly.type
_entity_poly.pdbx_seq_one_letter_code
_entity_poly.pdbx_strand_id
1 'polypeptide(L)'
;MTHPALTAAGLTPDTLTDVCRVAGAPGFDRWQDQTRRTGGCADPIRLTGGTKTLDAATRQVLHAYTTDHEPGAVLRVACGNRRASRCPSCARTYSADTYHLIRAGLTGDPDKGTPHTVRNHPRAFITLTAPSFGPVHNRPRTGRCRCGTTHPDDAPELSTPLDPDTYDYAGAVLWNNHAGQLWRYLTIYLPRELAKRAGLTQADLKAQLRVSYGKVAEYQKRGAIHFHAVVRLDGPEGPDTPPPPWATLDLLEDAFRAAATRAAVDVPAAGDQPARTLRWGTQLDVRPIVAFGAAKTSPNRPWPPTSPSTPPKPPRPPAPWTAASAAKTPSTSSACPSTPPASSPPASTCTRSTRTSSSATGPTCSASAATSPPSPAATPPPSAPCARPAPTTAPPNNAKPSACPTPTTPKPPPSPSPTGPTPATATPPANPGSPPASPTRSTPTAKPPAKNSPKSPMRKRTWH
;
A
#
# COMPACT_ATOMS: atom_id res chain seq x y z
N MET A 1 2.25 -17.75 -53.73
CA MET A 1 0.92 -18.20 -53.25
C MET A 1 0.95 -18.20 -51.74
N THR A 2 0.08 -17.44 -51.07
CA THR A 2 0.08 -17.35 -49.59
C THR A 2 -0.70 -18.53 -49.01
N HIS A 3 -0.08 -19.35 -48.15
CA HIS A 3 -0.77 -20.50 -47.56
C HIS A 3 -1.93 -20.04 -46.65
N PRO A 4 -3.16 -20.53 -46.84
CA PRO A 4 -4.32 -20.07 -46.07
C PRO A 4 -4.18 -20.34 -44.56
N ALA A 5 -3.40 -21.35 -44.17
CA ALA A 5 -3.07 -21.65 -42.78
C ALA A 5 -2.25 -20.53 -42.09
N LEU A 6 -1.37 -19.83 -42.81
CA LEU A 6 -0.61 -18.69 -42.26
C LEU A 6 -1.53 -17.48 -42.03
N THR A 7 -2.43 -17.21 -42.98
CA THR A 7 -3.46 -16.17 -42.85
C THR A 7 -4.40 -16.45 -41.68
N ALA A 8 -4.81 -17.72 -41.50
CA ALA A 8 -5.64 -18.14 -40.36
C ALA A 8 -4.93 -18.07 -38.99
N ALA A 9 -3.59 -18.04 -38.98
CA ALA A 9 -2.78 -17.76 -37.79
C ALA A 9 -2.51 -16.25 -37.58
N GLY A 10 -3.02 -15.37 -38.47
CA GLY A 10 -2.81 -13.93 -38.42
C GLY A 10 -1.46 -13.45 -38.98
N LEU A 11 -0.66 -14.35 -39.54
CA LEU A 11 0.64 -14.03 -40.12
C LEU A 11 0.46 -13.52 -41.56
N THR A 12 0.23 -12.21 -41.69
CA THR A 12 0.36 -11.52 -42.98
C THR A 12 1.80 -11.65 -43.52
N PRO A 13 2.06 -11.47 -44.83
CA PRO A 13 3.42 -11.52 -45.37
C PRO A 13 4.40 -10.58 -44.66
N ASP A 14 3.96 -9.38 -44.30
CA ASP A 14 4.75 -8.40 -43.53
C ASP A 14 5.02 -8.90 -42.10
N THR A 15 3.98 -9.42 -41.43
CA THR A 15 4.10 -10.00 -40.08
C THR A 15 5.05 -11.21 -40.07
N LEU A 16 5.00 -12.06 -41.09
CA LEU A 16 5.88 -13.21 -41.25
C LEU A 16 7.33 -12.77 -41.50
N THR A 17 7.52 -11.78 -42.37
CA THR A 17 8.84 -11.16 -42.63
C THR A 17 9.42 -10.56 -41.35
N ASP A 18 8.60 -9.90 -40.53
CA ASP A 18 9.01 -9.35 -39.24
C ASP A 18 9.32 -10.43 -38.19
N VAL A 19 8.55 -11.53 -38.14
CA VAL A 19 8.87 -12.68 -37.29
C VAL A 19 10.21 -13.30 -37.70
N CYS A 20 10.45 -13.51 -39.00
CA CYS A 20 11.75 -14.01 -39.49
C CYS A 20 12.90 -13.03 -39.19
N ARG A 21 12.68 -11.72 -39.37
CA ARG A 21 13.63 -10.65 -39.07
C ARG A 21 14.01 -10.59 -37.59
N VAL A 22 13.05 -10.78 -36.69
CA VAL A 22 13.31 -10.82 -35.23
C VAL A 22 13.94 -12.15 -34.81
N ALA A 23 13.50 -13.28 -35.36
CA ALA A 23 14.06 -14.61 -35.06
C ALA A 23 15.52 -14.77 -35.53
N GLY A 24 15.88 -14.16 -36.66
CA GLY A 24 17.27 -14.11 -37.16
C GLY A 24 18.15 -13.03 -36.54
N ALA A 25 17.64 -12.22 -35.61
CA ALA A 25 18.40 -11.12 -35.02
C ALA A 25 19.40 -11.60 -33.94
N PRO A 26 20.62 -11.04 -33.88
CA PRO A 26 21.55 -11.28 -32.79
C PRO A 26 20.91 -11.01 -31.41
N GLY A 27 21.01 -11.97 -30.50
CA GLY A 27 20.40 -11.88 -29.17
C GLY A 27 18.90 -12.21 -29.12
N PHE A 28 18.33 -12.86 -30.14
CA PHE A 28 16.93 -13.30 -30.15
C PHE A 28 16.51 -14.04 -28.86
N ASP A 29 17.33 -14.98 -28.35
CA ASP A 29 17.02 -15.70 -27.11
C ASP A 29 16.86 -14.76 -25.92
N ARG A 30 17.74 -13.75 -25.81
CA ARG A 30 17.65 -12.71 -24.75
C ARG A 30 16.41 -11.84 -24.92
N TRP A 31 16.02 -11.53 -26.15
CA TRP A 31 14.78 -10.80 -26.46
C TRP A 31 13.53 -11.62 -26.12
N GLN A 32 13.57 -12.93 -26.42
CA GLN A 32 12.52 -13.88 -26.08
C GLN A 32 12.38 -14.02 -24.55
N ASP A 33 13.50 -14.07 -23.83
CA ASP A 33 13.56 -14.09 -22.37
C ASP A 33 13.01 -12.81 -21.73
N GLN A 34 13.42 -11.63 -22.22
CA GLN A 34 12.81 -10.36 -21.81
C GLN A 34 11.28 -10.39 -22.02
N THR A 35 10.84 -10.83 -23.19
CA THR A 35 9.42 -10.85 -23.58
C THR A 35 8.62 -11.79 -22.67
N ARG A 36 9.12 -13.01 -22.40
CA ARG A 36 8.56 -13.94 -21.40
C ARG A 36 8.46 -13.33 -20.01
N ARG A 37 9.52 -12.65 -19.54
CA ARG A 37 9.56 -11.98 -18.22
C ARG A 37 8.52 -10.87 -18.07
N THR A 38 7.98 -10.31 -19.16
CA THR A 38 6.84 -9.36 -19.09
C THR A 38 5.50 -10.02 -18.76
N GLY A 39 5.39 -11.36 -18.79
CA GLY A 39 4.15 -12.10 -18.51
C GLY A 39 3.04 -11.88 -19.55
N GLY A 40 3.37 -11.50 -20.78
CA GLY A 40 2.37 -11.11 -21.78
C GLY A 40 1.74 -9.74 -21.51
N CYS A 41 2.55 -8.80 -21.02
CA CYS A 41 2.16 -7.39 -20.89
C CYS A 41 1.86 -6.79 -22.27
N ALA A 42 0.67 -6.18 -22.42
CA ALA A 42 0.21 -5.63 -23.70
C ALA A 42 1.04 -4.44 -24.20
N ASP A 43 1.60 -3.65 -23.28
CA ASP A 43 2.45 -2.49 -23.58
C ASP A 43 3.62 -2.45 -22.57
N PRO A 44 4.74 -3.15 -22.83
CA PRO A 44 5.89 -3.19 -21.92
C PRO A 44 6.67 -1.87 -21.90
N ILE A 45 6.99 -1.38 -20.71
CA ILE A 45 7.88 -0.23 -20.53
C ILE A 45 9.27 -0.60 -21.06
N ARG A 46 9.83 0.29 -21.89
CA ARG A 46 11.16 0.17 -22.47
C ARG A 46 12.12 1.06 -21.68
N LEU A 47 13.11 0.46 -21.06
CA LEU A 47 14.14 1.15 -20.27
C LEU A 47 15.48 1.11 -21.00
N THR A 48 16.24 2.20 -20.90
CA THR A 48 17.60 2.34 -21.43
C THR A 48 18.53 2.92 -20.36
N GLY A 49 19.82 2.61 -20.43
CA GLY A 49 20.85 3.04 -19.47
C GLY A 49 21.29 1.92 -18.53
N GLY A 50 21.79 2.27 -17.33
CA GLY A 50 22.37 1.28 -16.43
C GLY A 50 22.25 1.61 -14.95
N THR A 51 22.50 0.62 -14.12
CA THR A 51 22.51 0.71 -12.65
C THR A 51 23.84 0.21 -12.09
N LYS A 52 24.32 0.86 -11.02
CA LYS A 52 25.49 0.41 -10.26
C LYS A 52 25.14 0.39 -8.78
N THR A 53 25.13 -0.80 -8.19
CA THR A 53 25.04 -0.98 -6.75
C THR A 53 26.44 -0.80 -6.18
N LEU A 54 26.62 0.19 -5.31
CA LEU A 54 27.88 0.45 -4.62
C LEU A 54 27.78 0.01 -3.16
N ASP A 55 28.89 -0.40 -2.59
CA ASP A 55 29.04 -0.47 -1.13
C ASP A 55 28.86 0.95 -0.52
N ALA A 56 28.20 1.01 0.63
CA ALA A 56 27.88 2.29 1.27
C ALA A 56 29.11 3.00 1.84
N ALA A 57 30.08 2.24 2.37
CA ALA A 57 31.27 2.75 3.07
C ALA A 57 32.49 2.83 2.14
N THR A 58 32.83 1.75 1.43
CA THR A 58 34.01 1.69 0.55
C THR A 58 33.76 2.28 -0.84
N ARG A 59 32.49 2.48 -1.23
CA ARG A 59 32.05 2.93 -2.57
C ARG A 59 32.43 1.98 -3.72
N GLN A 60 32.93 0.78 -3.41
CA GLN A 60 33.23 -0.28 -4.38
C GLN A 60 31.97 -0.69 -5.14
N VAL A 61 32.10 -0.99 -6.44
CA VAL A 61 31.01 -1.56 -7.24
C VAL A 61 30.76 -3.01 -6.83
N LEU A 62 29.59 -3.28 -6.26
CA LEU A 62 29.13 -4.63 -5.89
C LEU A 62 28.37 -5.30 -7.05
N HIS A 63 27.64 -4.51 -7.84
CA HIS A 63 26.95 -4.97 -9.04
C HIS A 63 26.87 -3.84 -10.06
N ALA A 64 26.98 -4.16 -11.34
CA ALA A 64 26.74 -3.24 -12.45
C ALA A 64 25.92 -3.93 -13.53
N TYR A 65 24.95 -3.20 -14.07
CA TYR A 65 24.11 -3.61 -15.19
C TYR A 65 23.97 -2.44 -16.16
N THR A 66 23.95 -2.73 -17.46
CA THR A 66 23.64 -1.76 -18.51
C THR A 66 22.80 -2.40 -19.60
N THR A 67 21.92 -1.63 -20.24
CA THR A 67 21.15 -2.08 -21.39
C THR A 67 21.93 -2.06 -22.70
N ASP A 68 23.17 -1.55 -22.72
CA ASP A 68 24.04 -1.53 -23.93
C ASP A 68 24.29 -2.93 -24.52
N HIS A 69 24.14 -3.98 -23.71
CA HIS A 69 24.29 -5.38 -24.09
C HIS A 69 22.94 -6.12 -24.25
N GLU A 70 21.82 -5.40 -24.17
CA GLU A 70 20.47 -5.95 -24.38
C GLU A 70 20.02 -5.80 -25.84
N PRO A 71 19.15 -6.69 -26.36
CA PRO A 71 18.63 -6.61 -27.73
C PRO A 71 17.89 -5.30 -28.02
N GLY A 72 18.50 -4.48 -28.88
CA GLY A 72 18.06 -3.12 -29.22
C GLY A 72 18.37 -2.07 -28.16
N ALA A 73 19.43 -2.27 -27.36
CA ALA A 73 19.86 -1.42 -26.25
C ALA A 73 18.80 -1.19 -25.15
N VAL A 74 17.78 -2.06 -25.07
CA VAL A 74 16.54 -1.86 -24.28
C VAL A 74 16.24 -3.05 -23.38
N LEU A 75 15.94 -2.79 -22.11
CA LEU A 75 15.28 -3.72 -21.20
C LEU A 75 13.76 -3.50 -21.22
N ARG A 76 12.98 -4.58 -21.40
CA ARG A 76 11.52 -4.57 -21.34
C ARG A 76 11.02 -4.98 -19.96
N VAL A 77 10.14 -4.18 -19.37
CA VAL A 77 9.50 -4.44 -18.06
C VAL A 77 7.98 -4.37 -18.22
N ALA A 78 7.25 -5.25 -17.51
CA ALA A 78 5.78 -5.19 -17.50
C ALA A 78 5.29 -3.85 -16.93
N CYS A 79 4.31 -3.20 -17.58
CA CYS A 79 3.88 -1.84 -17.20
C CYS A 79 3.20 -1.72 -15.82
N GLY A 80 2.86 -2.84 -15.17
CA GLY A 80 2.16 -2.84 -13.88
C GLY A 80 0.77 -2.19 -13.93
N ASN A 81 0.22 -1.94 -15.13
CA ASN A 81 -1.04 -1.23 -15.29
C ASN A 81 -2.21 -2.09 -14.79
N ARG A 82 -2.88 -1.59 -13.76
CA ARG A 82 -3.93 -2.29 -13.00
C ARG A 82 -5.30 -2.26 -13.70
N ARG A 83 -5.44 -1.49 -14.80
CA ARG A 83 -6.68 -1.40 -15.58
C ARG A 83 -6.70 -2.51 -16.64
N ALA A 84 -7.62 -3.47 -16.51
CA ALA A 84 -7.77 -4.56 -17.47
C ALA A 84 -8.03 -4.08 -18.91
N SER A 85 -8.71 -2.93 -19.07
CA SER A 85 -8.92 -2.25 -20.36
C SER A 85 -7.69 -1.55 -20.94
N ARG A 86 -6.52 -1.65 -20.29
CA ARG A 86 -5.22 -1.14 -20.79
C ARG A 86 -4.16 -2.23 -20.82
N CYS A 87 -4.11 -3.12 -19.83
CA CYS A 87 -3.28 -4.32 -19.88
C CYS A 87 -3.97 -5.49 -19.15
N PRO A 88 -4.62 -6.42 -19.87
CA PRO A 88 -5.31 -7.56 -19.27
C PRO A 88 -4.40 -8.46 -18.42
N SER A 89 -3.14 -8.66 -18.81
CA SER A 89 -2.19 -9.50 -18.06
C SER A 89 -1.77 -8.84 -16.74
N CYS A 90 -1.20 -7.63 -16.78
CA CYS A 90 -0.76 -6.95 -15.55
C CYS A 90 -1.91 -6.72 -14.55
N ALA A 91 -3.12 -6.42 -15.04
CA ALA A 91 -4.31 -6.31 -14.20
C ALA A 91 -4.70 -7.66 -13.56
N ARG A 92 -4.62 -8.78 -14.30
CA ARG A 92 -4.87 -10.12 -13.77
C ARG A 92 -3.88 -10.47 -12.66
N THR A 93 -2.58 -10.34 -12.90
CA THR A 93 -1.55 -10.65 -11.89
C THR A 93 -1.76 -9.80 -10.63
N TYR A 94 -1.90 -8.48 -10.78
CA TYR A 94 -2.19 -7.59 -9.66
C TYR A 94 -3.45 -7.98 -8.88
N SER A 95 -4.52 -8.42 -9.56
CA SER A 95 -5.76 -8.86 -8.90
C SER A 95 -5.59 -10.18 -8.13
N ALA A 96 -4.79 -11.11 -8.65
CA ALA A 96 -4.49 -12.39 -7.99
C ALA A 96 -3.60 -12.16 -6.75
N ASP A 97 -2.54 -11.35 -6.88
CA ASP A 97 -1.66 -10.99 -5.77
C ASP A 97 -2.45 -10.28 -4.66
N THR A 98 -3.30 -9.31 -5.03
CA THR A 98 -4.17 -8.59 -4.09
C THR A 98 -5.16 -9.54 -3.40
N TYR A 99 -5.75 -10.49 -4.15
CA TYR A 99 -6.63 -11.51 -3.58
C TYR A 99 -5.90 -12.38 -2.55
N HIS A 100 -4.69 -12.86 -2.86
CA HIS A 100 -3.91 -13.68 -1.93
C HIS A 100 -3.49 -12.91 -0.68
N LEU A 101 -3.06 -11.65 -0.80
CA LEU A 101 -2.73 -10.78 0.35
C LEU A 101 -3.94 -10.54 1.26
N ILE A 102 -5.10 -10.19 0.69
CA ILE A 102 -6.32 -9.96 1.47
C ILE A 102 -6.85 -11.26 2.10
N ARG A 103 -6.81 -12.39 1.37
CA ARG A 103 -7.20 -13.71 1.89
C ARG A 103 -6.32 -14.12 3.07
N ALA A 104 -4.99 -14.09 2.92
CA ALA A 104 -4.05 -14.42 3.98
C ALA A 104 -4.31 -13.58 5.24
N GLY A 105 -4.49 -12.26 5.08
CA GLY A 105 -4.83 -11.35 6.17
C GLY A 105 -6.21 -11.55 6.83
N LEU A 106 -7.11 -12.34 6.24
CA LEU A 106 -8.45 -12.62 6.77
C LEU A 106 -8.62 -14.03 7.33
N THR A 107 -7.92 -15.03 6.77
CA THR A 107 -8.08 -16.45 7.15
C THR A 107 -6.82 -17.09 7.76
N GLY A 108 -5.68 -16.41 7.66
CA GLY A 108 -4.37 -17.05 7.74
C GLY A 108 -4.03 -17.81 6.46
N ASP A 109 -2.74 -17.90 6.19
CA ASP A 109 -2.07 -18.60 5.10
C ASP A 109 -0.60 -18.81 5.56
N PRO A 110 -0.31 -19.87 6.35
CA PRO A 110 0.99 -20.04 7.02
C PRO A 110 2.18 -20.11 6.06
N ASP A 111 1.98 -20.68 4.86
CA ASP A 111 2.96 -20.72 3.77
C ASP A 111 3.36 -19.33 3.26
N LYS A 112 2.58 -18.29 3.62
CA LYS A 112 2.84 -16.87 3.32
C LYS A 112 3.11 -16.06 4.59
N GLY A 113 3.46 -16.71 5.70
CA GLY A 113 3.81 -16.05 6.96
C GLY A 113 2.63 -15.31 7.60
N THR A 114 1.42 -15.88 7.60
CA THR A 114 0.29 -15.35 8.38
C THR A 114 -0.47 -16.50 9.06
N PRO A 115 -0.47 -16.62 10.40
CA PRO A 115 -1.09 -17.76 11.07
C PRO A 115 -2.62 -17.68 11.11
N HIS A 116 -3.28 -18.83 11.25
CA HIS A 116 -4.74 -18.92 11.29
C HIS A 116 -5.38 -18.23 12.51
N THR A 117 -4.61 -17.91 13.55
CA THR A 117 -5.03 -17.08 14.70
C THR A 117 -5.54 -15.70 14.27
N VAL A 118 -5.04 -15.16 13.16
CA VAL A 118 -5.48 -13.86 12.59
C VAL A 118 -7.00 -13.79 12.35
N ARG A 119 -7.65 -14.95 12.12
CA ARG A 119 -9.12 -15.05 11.95
C ARG A 119 -9.91 -14.68 13.21
N ASN A 120 -9.25 -14.62 14.37
CA ASN A 120 -9.83 -14.25 15.67
C ASN A 120 -9.60 -12.76 15.99
N HIS A 121 -8.71 -12.07 15.28
CA HIS A 121 -8.33 -10.68 15.58
C HIS A 121 -9.46 -9.71 15.19
N PRO A 122 -9.85 -8.74 16.05
CA PRO A 122 -10.92 -7.78 15.77
C PRO A 122 -10.66 -6.98 14.48
N ARG A 123 -11.69 -6.91 13.63
CA ARG A 123 -11.59 -6.34 12.28
C ARG A 123 -12.93 -5.92 11.70
N ALA A 124 -12.88 -4.89 10.87
CA ALA A 124 -14.03 -4.36 10.15
C ALA A 124 -13.75 -4.21 8.66
N PHE A 125 -14.79 -4.42 7.85
CA PHE A 125 -14.87 -3.89 6.50
C PHE A 125 -15.47 -2.49 6.58
N ILE A 126 -14.79 -1.53 5.98
CA ILE A 126 -15.03 -0.11 6.17
C ILE A 126 -15.26 0.53 4.80
N THR A 127 -16.25 1.43 4.72
CA THR A 127 -16.52 2.23 3.52
C THR A 127 -16.55 3.71 3.86
N LEU A 128 -15.81 4.50 3.08
CA LEU A 128 -15.77 5.97 3.14
C LEU A 128 -16.11 6.54 1.77
N THR A 129 -17.17 7.35 1.69
CA THR A 129 -17.58 8.00 0.44
C THR A 129 -17.14 9.46 0.36
N ALA A 130 -17.14 9.97 -0.86
CA ALA A 130 -17.24 11.40 -1.11
C ALA A 130 -18.54 11.99 -0.50
N PRO A 131 -18.58 13.30 -0.21
CA PRO A 131 -19.83 14.02 0.01
C PRO A 131 -20.71 14.05 -1.27
N SER A 132 -21.84 14.76 -1.16
CA SER A 132 -22.63 15.16 -2.33
C SER A 132 -22.04 16.44 -2.92
N PHE A 133 -22.09 16.56 -4.26
CA PHE A 133 -21.70 17.77 -5.01
C PHE A 133 -22.90 18.39 -5.75
N GLY A 134 -24.11 17.91 -5.46
CA GLY A 134 -25.34 18.23 -6.18
C GLY A 134 -26.21 16.98 -6.35
N PRO A 135 -27.48 17.14 -6.75
CA PRO A 135 -28.38 16.01 -6.96
C PRO A 135 -28.04 15.27 -8.27
N VAL A 136 -28.04 13.94 -8.23
CA VAL A 136 -27.76 13.07 -9.39
C VAL A 136 -28.94 12.13 -9.68
N HIS A 137 -29.08 11.68 -10.92
CA HIS A 137 -30.03 10.62 -11.26
C HIS A 137 -29.66 9.33 -10.52
N ASN A 138 -30.66 8.65 -9.98
CA ASN A 138 -30.51 7.49 -9.12
C ASN A 138 -31.76 6.59 -9.17
N ARG A 139 -31.68 5.44 -8.50
CA ARG A 139 -32.79 4.49 -8.35
C ARG A 139 -33.17 4.39 -6.86
N PRO A 140 -34.05 5.25 -6.35
CA PRO A 140 -34.49 5.19 -4.96
C PRO A 140 -35.44 4.00 -4.74
N ARG A 141 -35.61 3.57 -3.49
CA ARG A 141 -36.52 2.45 -3.14
C ARG A 141 -38.00 2.74 -3.47
N THR A 142 -38.35 4.00 -3.74
CA THR A 142 -39.64 4.47 -4.25
C THR A 142 -39.83 4.26 -5.76
N GLY A 143 -38.85 3.66 -6.47
CA GLY A 143 -38.90 3.34 -7.90
C GLY A 143 -38.62 4.54 -8.82
N ARG A 144 -39.29 5.68 -8.59
CA ARG A 144 -39.18 6.89 -9.41
C ARG A 144 -38.05 7.81 -8.94
N CYS A 145 -37.16 8.20 -9.85
CA CYS A 145 -36.09 9.17 -9.62
C CYS A 145 -36.65 10.60 -9.47
N ARG A 146 -35.87 11.52 -8.91
CA ARG A 146 -36.26 12.93 -8.71
C ARG A 146 -36.56 13.68 -10.02
N CYS A 147 -36.03 13.24 -11.15
CA CYS A 147 -36.40 13.75 -12.49
C CYS A 147 -37.79 13.29 -12.98
N GLY A 148 -38.53 12.49 -12.21
CA GLY A 148 -39.81 11.92 -12.61
C GLY A 148 -39.73 10.59 -13.36
N THR A 149 -38.54 10.17 -13.82
CA THR A 149 -38.35 8.92 -14.58
C THR A 149 -38.10 7.71 -13.68
N THR A 150 -38.57 6.53 -14.07
CA THR A 150 -38.13 5.25 -13.49
C THR A 150 -36.98 4.71 -14.33
N HIS A 151 -35.77 4.67 -13.76
CA HIS A 151 -34.56 4.27 -14.50
C HIS A 151 -34.26 2.76 -14.40
N PRO A 152 -33.90 2.06 -15.49
CA PRO A 152 -33.33 0.70 -15.45
C PRO A 152 -31.90 0.70 -14.87
N ASP A 153 -31.35 -0.47 -14.55
CA ASP A 153 -30.04 -0.66 -13.87
C ASP A 153 -28.82 -0.07 -14.65
N ASP A 154 -28.95 -0.01 -15.96
CA ASP A 154 -27.94 0.32 -16.97
C ASP A 154 -28.17 1.68 -17.66
N ALA A 155 -29.24 2.40 -17.31
CA ALA A 155 -29.55 3.72 -17.88
C ALA A 155 -28.33 4.68 -17.84
N PRO A 156 -27.96 5.32 -18.98
CA PRO A 156 -26.74 6.11 -19.09
C PRO A 156 -26.78 7.39 -18.24
N GLU A 157 -27.96 7.88 -17.89
CA GLU A 157 -28.17 9.02 -16.99
C GLU A 157 -27.77 8.66 -15.54
N LEU A 158 -27.71 7.39 -15.17
CA LEU A 158 -27.51 7.01 -13.77
C LEU A 158 -26.19 7.54 -13.20
N SER A 159 -26.33 8.41 -12.22
CA SER A 159 -25.25 9.12 -11.51
C SER A 159 -24.64 10.31 -12.26
N THR A 160 -25.22 10.74 -13.39
CA THR A 160 -25.01 12.11 -13.89
C THR A 160 -25.84 13.11 -13.04
N PRO A 161 -25.50 14.41 -13.03
CA PRO A 161 -26.32 15.43 -12.37
C PRO A 161 -27.75 15.46 -12.91
N LEU A 162 -28.73 15.82 -12.07
CA LEU A 162 -30.09 16.14 -12.53
C LEU A 162 -30.13 17.47 -13.30
N ASP A 163 -29.21 18.35 -12.95
CA ASP A 163 -28.99 19.69 -13.47
C ASP A 163 -27.46 19.86 -13.54
N PRO A 164 -26.86 19.94 -14.73
CA PRO A 164 -25.43 20.15 -14.88
C PRO A 164 -24.98 21.54 -14.39
N ASP A 165 -25.79 22.57 -14.56
CA ASP A 165 -25.38 23.97 -14.36
C ASP A 165 -25.25 24.34 -12.88
N THR A 166 -25.92 23.60 -11.98
CA THR A 166 -25.81 23.76 -10.52
C THR A 166 -24.96 22.69 -9.83
N TYR A 167 -24.28 21.81 -10.56
CA TYR A 167 -23.44 20.74 -9.97
C TYR A 167 -22.00 21.22 -9.68
N ASP A 168 -21.52 20.98 -8.46
CA ASP A 168 -20.17 21.38 -8.00
C ASP A 168 -19.07 20.46 -8.55
N TYR A 169 -18.85 20.53 -9.87
CA TYR A 169 -17.78 19.83 -10.57
C TYR A 169 -16.40 20.16 -10.00
N ALA A 170 -16.15 21.42 -9.62
CA ALA A 170 -14.90 21.84 -9.01
C ALA A 170 -14.67 21.13 -7.66
N GLY A 171 -15.69 21.09 -6.79
CA GLY A 171 -15.64 20.32 -5.55
C GLY A 171 -15.44 18.82 -5.78
N ALA A 172 -16.05 18.24 -6.82
CA ALA A 172 -15.87 16.83 -7.17
C ALA A 172 -14.43 16.51 -7.67
N VAL A 173 -13.82 17.41 -8.45
CA VAL A 173 -12.43 17.28 -8.93
C VAL A 173 -11.44 17.46 -7.77
N LEU A 174 -11.61 18.52 -6.96
CA LEU A 174 -10.78 18.78 -5.79
C LEU A 174 -10.90 17.65 -4.75
N TRP A 175 -12.11 17.10 -4.55
CA TRP A 175 -12.31 15.90 -3.75
C TRP A 175 -11.44 14.74 -4.23
N ASN A 176 -11.55 14.39 -5.52
CA ASN A 176 -10.79 13.26 -6.09
C ASN A 176 -9.27 13.45 -5.96
N ASN A 177 -8.79 14.69 -6.09
CA ASN A 177 -7.37 15.03 -5.89
C ASN A 177 -6.92 14.84 -4.43
N HIS A 178 -7.67 15.37 -3.46
CA HIS A 178 -7.31 15.35 -2.04
C HIS A 178 -7.80 14.11 -1.27
N ALA A 179 -8.56 13.21 -1.89
CA ALA A 179 -9.02 11.94 -1.32
C ALA A 179 -7.88 11.10 -0.71
N GLY A 180 -6.69 11.12 -1.32
CA GLY A 180 -5.49 10.45 -0.77
C GLY A 180 -4.93 11.12 0.49
N GLN A 181 -5.06 12.44 0.62
CA GLN A 181 -4.63 13.21 1.79
C GLN A 181 -5.61 13.03 2.96
N LEU A 182 -6.91 12.96 2.70
CA LEU A 182 -7.91 12.58 3.70
C LEU A 182 -7.69 11.15 4.22
N TRP A 183 -7.34 10.20 3.35
CA TRP A 183 -6.92 8.86 3.80
C TRP A 183 -5.67 8.92 4.68
N ARG A 184 -4.66 9.74 4.33
CA ARG A 184 -3.48 9.94 5.18
C ARG A 184 -3.86 10.44 6.57
N TYR A 185 -4.70 11.48 6.67
CA TYR A 185 -5.13 12.00 7.97
C TYR A 185 -5.96 10.99 8.78
N LEU A 186 -6.86 10.25 8.14
CA LEU A 186 -7.57 9.12 8.76
C LEU A 186 -6.59 8.11 9.39
N THR A 187 -5.54 7.68 8.67
CA THR A 187 -4.54 6.74 9.21
C THR A 187 -3.65 7.32 10.31
N ILE A 188 -3.57 8.65 10.43
CA ILE A 188 -2.88 9.35 11.53
C ILE A 188 -3.81 9.52 12.73
N TYR A 189 -5.10 9.74 12.51
CA TYR A 189 -6.08 9.98 13.58
C TYR A 189 -6.63 8.68 14.18
N LEU A 190 -6.81 7.60 13.42
CA LEU A 190 -7.33 6.33 13.96
C LEU A 190 -6.50 5.79 15.14
N PRO A 191 -5.15 5.69 15.08
CA PRO A 191 -4.34 5.32 16.25
C PRO A 191 -4.48 6.31 17.43
N ARG A 192 -4.66 7.62 17.16
CA ARG A 192 -4.83 8.63 18.21
C ARG A 192 -6.17 8.49 18.92
N GLU A 193 -7.23 8.24 18.18
CA GLU A 193 -8.58 8.06 18.69
C GLU A 193 -8.75 6.70 19.40
N LEU A 194 -7.98 5.66 19.00
CA LEU A 194 -7.82 4.40 19.75
C LEU A 194 -7.09 4.63 21.08
N ALA A 195 -5.89 5.22 21.06
CA ALA A 195 -5.09 5.48 22.27
C ALA A 195 -5.87 6.30 23.30
N LYS A 196 -6.54 7.38 22.86
CA LYS A 196 -7.38 8.23 23.70
C LYS A 196 -8.49 7.44 24.43
N ARG A 197 -9.14 6.50 23.75
CA ARG A 197 -10.24 5.69 24.34
C ARG A 197 -9.74 4.57 25.23
N ALA A 198 -8.56 4.01 24.94
CA ALA A 198 -7.89 3.02 25.79
C ALA A 198 -7.19 3.64 27.02
N GLY A 199 -7.18 4.98 27.16
CA GLY A 199 -6.47 5.68 28.24
C GLY A 199 -4.93 5.66 28.10
N LEU A 200 -4.43 5.39 26.89
CA LEU A 200 -3.01 5.19 26.58
C LEU A 200 -2.37 6.41 25.90
N THR A 201 -1.06 6.56 25.99
CA THR A 201 -0.34 7.45 25.07
C THR A 201 -0.21 6.80 23.68
N GLN A 202 0.15 7.59 22.67
CA GLN A 202 0.48 7.07 21.33
C GLN A 202 1.69 6.12 21.34
N ALA A 203 2.60 6.26 22.32
CA ALA A 203 3.75 5.36 22.47
C ALA A 203 3.32 4.00 23.06
N ASP A 204 2.54 4.02 24.14
CA ASP A 204 2.04 2.80 24.79
C ASP A 204 1.14 2.00 23.87
N LEU A 205 0.30 2.68 23.06
CA LEU A 205 -0.49 2.01 22.02
C LEU A 205 0.42 1.28 21.03
N LYS A 206 1.45 1.94 20.49
CA LYS A 206 2.37 1.34 19.52
C LYS A 206 3.16 0.16 20.11
N ALA A 207 3.43 0.19 21.42
CA ALA A 207 4.09 -0.90 22.13
C ALA A 207 3.17 -2.09 22.45
N GLN A 208 1.84 -1.95 22.30
CA GLN A 208 0.85 -2.98 22.61
C GLN A 208 0.08 -3.49 21.39
N LEU A 209 -0.07 -2.68 20.34
CA LEU A 209 -1.02 -2.93 19.25
C LEU A 209 -0.54 -2.35 17.92
N ARG A 210 -0.81 -3.10 16.85
CA ARG A 210 -0.60 -2.68 15.46
C ARG A 210 -1.94 -2.58 14.73
N VAL A 211 -2.20 -1.42 14.11
CA VAL A 211 -3.34 -1.24 13.20
C VAL A 211 -2.92 -1.67 11.80
N SER A 212 -3.32 -2.87 11.40
CA SER A 212 -3.08 -3.42 10.06
C SER A 212 -4.26 -3.12 9.14
N TYR A 213 -4.00 -2.76 7.88
CA TYR A 213 -5.08 -2.55 6.91
C TYR A 213 -4.69 -2.90 5.47
N GLY A 214 -5.68 -3.29 4.68
CA GLY A 214 -5.63 -3.32 3.22
C GLY A 214 -6.74 -2.41 2.67
N LYS A 215 -6.44 -1.59 1.65
CA LYS A 215 -7.40 -0.62 1.09
C LYS A 215 -7.49 -0.67 -0.44
N VAL A 216 -8.68 -0.42 -0.94
CA VAL A 216 -9.00 -0.20 -2.36
C VAL A 216 -9.61 1.19 -2.50
N ALA A 217 -9.29 1.87 -3.60
CA ALA A 217 -9.95 3.11 -4.01
C ALA A 217 -10.69 2.82 -5.32
N GLU A 218 -11.99 3.11 -5.36
CA GLU A 218 -12.86 2.78 -6.47
C GLU A 218 -13.69 4.00 -6.90
N TYR A 219 -13.96 4.12 -8.19
CA TYR A 219 -14.78 5.18 -8.75
C TYR A 219 -16.26 4.76 -8.70
N GLN A 220 -17.08 5.51 -7.97
CA GLN A 220 -18.53 5.36 -8.07
C GLN A 220 -19.00 5.77 -9.47
N LYS A 221 -20.19 5.34 -9.93
CA LYS A 221 -20.71 5.70 -11.28
C LYS A 221 -20.63 7.21 -11.60
N ARG A 222 -20.77 8.11 -10.60
CA ARG A 222 -20.59 9.59 -10.75
C ARG A 222 -19.13 10.09 -10.85
N GLY A 223 -18.15 9.21 -11.05
CA GLY A 223 -16.72 9.55 -11.09
C GLY A 223 -16.09 9.96 -9.75
N ALA A 224 -16.85 10.00 -8.64
CA ALA A 224 -16.32 10.29 -7.31
C ALA A 224 -15.60 9.07 -6.71
N ILE A 225 -14.40 9.27 -6.17
CA ILE A 225 -13.64 8.23 -5.48
C ILE A 225 -14.26 7.94 -4.11
N HIS A 226 -14.45 6.66 -3.83
CA HIS A 226 -14.74 6.10 -2.51
C HIS A 226 -13.69 5.05 -2.14
N PHE A 227 -13.51 4.80 -0.84
CA PHE A 227 -12.57 3.80 -0.33
C PHE A 227 -13.30 2.65 0.35
N HIS A 228 -12.83 1.45 0.07
CA HIS A 228 -13.09 0.26 0.85
C HIS A 228 -11.81 -0.16 1.57
N ALA A 229 -11.91 -0.51 2.86
CA ALA A 229 -10.78 -0.98 3.64
C ALA A 229 -11.16 -2.17 4.52
N VAL A 230 -10.27 -3.15 4.60
CA VAL A 230 -10.23 -4.11 5.70
C VAL A 230 -9.26 -3.54 6.72
N VAL A 231 -9.72 -3.25 7.93
CA VAL A 231 -8.87 -2.82 9.06
C VAL A 231 -8.94 -3.88 10.15
N ARG A 232 -7.79 -4.25 10.70
CA ARG A 232 -7.60 -5.30 11.71
C ARG A 232 -6.67 -4.80 12.82
N LEU A 233 -6.97 -5.16 14.05
CA LEU A 233 -6.13 -4.91 15.22
C LEU A 233 -5.29 -6.16 15.50
N ASP A 234 -3.96 -6.01 15.49
CA ASP A 234 -2.99 -7.07 15.82
C ASP A 234 -2.22 -6.72 17.09
N GLY A 235 -1.48 -7.67 17.66
CA GLY A 235 -0.43 -7.37 18.63
C GLY A 235 0.72 -6.54 18.04
N PRO A 236 1.71 -6.14 18.85
CA PRO A 236 2.65 -5.07 18.48
C PRO A 236 3.52 -5.40 17.27
N GLU A 237 4.03 -6.64 17.17
CA GLU A 237 4.86 -7.07 16.05
C GLU A 237 4.00 -7.35 14.80
N GLY A 238 2.77 -7.83 14.97
CA GLY A 238 1.81 -8.06 13.91
C GLY A 238 1.01 -9.36 14.06
N PRO A 239 0.62 -10.01 12.94
CA PRO A 239 -0.46 -11.00 12.90
C PRO A 239 -0.19 -12.28 13.70
N ASP A 240 1.06 -12.55 14.05
CA ASP A 240 1.47 -13.69 14.87
C ASP A 240 1.12 -13.50 16.35
N THR A 241 0.94 -12.25 16.78
CA THR A 241 0.58 -11.89 18.15
C THR A 241 -0.88 -11.43 18.23
N PRO A 242 -1.67 -11.94 19.19
CA PRO A 242 -3.03 -11.44 19.40
C PRO A 242 -3.00 -9.99 19.91
N PRO A 243 -3.97 -9.15 19.53
CA PRO A 243 -4.12 -7.82 20.13
C PRO A 243 -4.51 -7.91 21.61
N PRO A 244 -4.28 -6.84 22.40
CA PRO A 244 -4.67 -6.79 23.80
C PRO A 244 -6.19 -6.96 24.00
N PRO A 245 -6.67 -7.53 25.12
CA PRO A 245 -8.10 -7.76 25.35
C PRO A 245 -8.99 -6.52 25.32
N TRP A 246 -8.43 -5.33 25.58
CA TRP A 246 -9.15 -4.06 25.50
C TRP A 246 -9.42 -3.60 24.05
N ALA A 247 -8.74 -4.17 23.05
CA ALA A 247 -8.75 -3.72 21.66
C ALA A 247 -9.99 -4.23 20.88
N THR A 248 -11.19 -3.90 21.37
CA THR A 248 -12.44 -4.46 20.85
C THR A 248 -12.84 -3.90 19.48
N LEU A 249 -13.85 -4.54 18.87
CA LEU A 249 -14.43 -4.10 17.61
C LEU A 249 -15.24 -2.80 17.75
N ASP A 250 -15.90 -2.61 18.89
CA ASP A 250 -16.67 -1.39 19.19
C ASP A 250 -15.71 -0.20 19.38
N LEU A 251 -14.57 -0.44 20.06
CA LEU A 251 -13.47 0.52 20.19
C LEU A 251 -12.92 0.93 18.81
N LEU A 252 -12.76 -0.04 17.89
CA LEU A 252 -12.35 0.22 16.51
C LEU A 252 -13.38 1.09 15.78
N GLU A 253 -14.69 0.80 15.90
CA GLU A 253 -15.74 1.57 15.26
C GLU A 253 -15.81 3.01 15.79
N ASP A 254 -15.82 3.21 17.10
CA ASP A 254 -15.87 4.54 17.72
C ASP A 254 -14.63 5.38 17.42
N ALA A 255 -13.44 4.78 17.46
CA ALA A 255 -12.20 5.45 17.10
C ALA A 255 -12.19 5.80 15.61
N PHE A 256 -12.71 4.92 14.75
CA PHE A 256 -12.80 5.15 13.32
C PHE A 256 -13.78 6.26 12.94
N ARG A 257 -15.01 6.23 13.49
CA ARG A 257 -16.02 7.28 13.25
C ARG A 257 -15.48 8.66 13.66
N ALA A 258 -14.82 8.76 14.81
CA ALA A 258 -14.18 10.01 15.23
C ALA A 258 -12.99 10.42 14.35
N ALA A 259 -12.11 9.49 13.98
CA ALA A 259 -10.95 9.75 13.12
C ALA A 259 -11.36 10.24 11.72
N ALA A 260 -12.48 9.72 11.18
CA ALA A 260 -13.05 10.18 9.93
C ALA A 260 -13.68 11.57 10.06
N THR A 261 -14.54 11.82 11.04
CA THR A 261 -15.13 13.17 11.28
C THR A 261 -14.06 14.24 11.49
N ARG A 262 -12.94 13.86 12.10
CA ARG A 262 -11.75 14.72 12.32
C ARG A 262 -10.92 14.95 11.05
N ALA A 263 -10.96 14.04 10.06
CA ALA A 263 -10.19 14.16 8.84
C ALA A 263 -10.76 15.26 7.93
N ALA A 264 -9.98 16.34 7.78
CA ALA A 264 -10.28 17.48 6.92
C ALA A 264 -9.04 17.88 6.12
N VAL A 265 -9.23 18.41 4.91
CA VAL A 265 -8.19 19.04 4.10
C VAL A 265 -8.67 20.43 3.70
N ASP A 266 -7.98 21.45 4.18
CA ASP A 266 -8.20 22.82 3.75
C ASP A 266 -7.46 23.07 2.42
N VAL A 267 -8.22 23.49 1.42
CA VAL A 267 -7.74 23.83 0.07
C VAL A 267 -7.86 25.35 -0.09
N PRO A 268 -6.78 26.07 -0.43
CA PRO A 268 -6.84 27.51 -0.66
C PRO A 268 -7.66 27.85 -1.92
N ALA A 269 -8.10 29.11 -2.02
CA ALA A 269 -8.74 29.61 -3.23
C ALA A 269 -7.78 29.55 -4.43
N ALA A 270 -8.31 29.28 -5.62
CA ALA A 270 -7.53 29.18 -6.86
C ALA A 270 -8.38 29.58 -8.07
N GLY A 271 -7.97 30.64 -8.78
CA GLY A 271 -8.74 31.20 -9.89
C GLY A 271 -10.08 31.76 -9.42
N ASP A 272 -11.16 31.31 -10.04
CA ASP A 272 -12.56 31.59 -9.67
C ASP A 272 -13.04 30.78 -8.45
N GLN A 273 -12.32 29.71 -8.07
CA GLN A 273 -12.76 28.79 -7.03
C GLN A 273 -12.40 29.29 -5.62
N PRO A 274 -13.39 29.37 -4.68
CA PRO A 274 -13.14 29.78 -3.31
C PRO A 274 -12.37 28.72 -2.52
N ALA A 275 -11.81 29.12 -1.38
CA ALA A 275 -11.21 28.20 -0.42
C ALA A 275 -12.26 27.22 0.15
N ARG A 276 -11.87 25.96 0.34
CA ARG A 276 -12.79 24.85 0.66
C ARG A 276 -12.17 23.89 1.68
N THR A 277 -12.92 23.54 2.73
CA THR A 277 -12.54 22.45 3.67
C THR A 277 -13.19 21.14 3.23
N LEU A 278 -12.40 20.23 2.65
CA LEU A 278 -12.86 18.91 2.20
C LEU A 278 -12.93 17.93 3.38
N ARG A 279 -14.02 17.15 3.46
CA ARG A 279 -14.29 16.14 4.51
C ARG A 279 -15.03 14.93 3.92
N TRP A 280 -14.93 13.77 4.56
CA TRP A 280 -15.69 12.57 4.17
C TRP A 280 -17.21 12.82 4.15
N GLY A 281 -17.90 12.15 3.24
CA GLY A 281 -19.37 12.19 3.17
C GLY A 281 -20.03 11.52 4.38
N THR A 282 -21.32 11.80 4.57
CA THR A 282 -22.13 11.25 5.66
C THR A 282 -22.32 9.73 5.59
N GLN A 283 -22.14 9.12 4.41
CA GLN A 283 -22.18 7.67 4.25
C GLN A 283 -20.84 7.04 4.66
N LEU A 284 -20.66 6.91 5.97
CA LEU A 284 -19.59 6.16 6.61
C LEU A 284 -20.15 4.87 7.20
N ASP A 285 -19.64 3.73 6.70
CA ASP A 285 -20.12 2.39 7.04
C ASP A 285 -18.97 1.55 7.63
N VAL A 286 -19.26 0.84 8.72
CA VAL A 286 -18.33 -0.05 9.44
C VAL A 286 -19.08 -1.36 9.67
N ARG A 287 -18.52 -2.46 9.15
CA ARG A 287 -19.15 -3.79 9.22
C ARG A 287 -18.21 -4.81 9.85
N PRO A 288 -18.59 -5.45 10.97
CA PRO A 288 -17.88 -6.58 11.54
C PRO A 288 -17.54 -7.68 10.52
N ILE A 289 -16.25 -8.04 10.39
CA ILE A 289 -15.86 -9.27 9.68
C ILE A 289 -15.63 -10.36 10.74
N VAL A 290 -16.72 -11.01 11.14
CA VAL A 290 -16.68 -12.13 12.09
C VAL A 290 -15.79 -13.29 11.60
N ALA A 291 -15.40 -14.19 12.52
CA ALA A 291 -14.76 -15.44 12.14
C ALA A 291 -15.73 -16.33 11.37
N PHE A 292 -15.26 -16.97 10.30
CA PHE A 292 -16.04 -18.00 9.59
C PHE A 292 -16.39 -19.14 10.56
N GLY A 293 -17.68 -19.43 10.72
CA GLY A 293 -18.21 -20.39 11.69
C GLY A 293 -19.10 -19.77 12.78
N ALA A 294 -19.01 -18.47 13.03
CA ALA A 294 -19.93 -17.78 13.94
C ALA A 294 -21.31 -17.59 13.28
N ALA A 295 -22.32 -18.33 13.74
CA ALA A 295 -23.71 -18.19 13.28
C ALA A 295 -24.26 -16.80 13.64
N LYS A 296 -24.96 -16.15 12.69
CA LYS A 296 -25.47 -14.79 12.86
C LYS A 296 -26.91 -14.76 13.38
N THR A 297 -27.09 -14.65 14.69
CA THR A 297 -28.33 -14.12 15.29
C THR A 297 -28.33 -12.60 15.25
N SER A 298 -28.53 -12.02 14.07
CA SER A 298 -28.71 -10.57 13.88
C SER A 298 -30.15 -10.31 13.40
N PRO A 299 -30.89 -9.36 14.00
CA PRO A 299 -32.28 -9.09 13.65
C PRO A 299 -32.39 -8.39 12.28
N ASN A 300 -32.47 -9.21 11.23
CA ASN A 300 -33.04 -8.94 9.91
C ASN A 300 -32.80 -7.52 9.32
N ARG A 301 -31.52 -7.17 9.10
CA ARG A 301 -31.16 -6.23 8.02
C ARG A 301 -30.50 -7.04 6.90
N PRO A 302 -31.21 -7.35 5.80
CA PRO A 302 -30.61 -8.06 4.67
C PRO A 302 -29.48 -7.21 4.06
N TRP A 303 -28.54 -7.87 3.38
CA TRP A 303 -27.59 -7.17 2.53
C TRP A 303 -28.36 -6.34 1.48
N PRO A 304 -27.87 -5.16 1.07
CA PRO A 304 -28.37 -4.54 -0.15
C PRO A 304 -28.23 -5.56 -1.28
N PRO A 305 -29.24 -5.75 -2.16
CA PRO A 305 -29.17 -6.76 -3.19
C PRO A 305 -27.98 -6.46 -4.09
N THR A 306 -26.99 -7.35 -4.06
CA THR A 306 -26.02 -7.44 -5.14
C THR A 306 -26.80 -7.70 -6.41
N SER A 307 -26.74 -6.78 -7.38
CA SER A 307 -27.11 -7.10 -8.76
C SER A 307 -26.48 -8.46 -9.11
N PRO A 308 -27.19 -9.38 -9.77
CA PRO A 308 -26.75 -10.76 -9.92
C PRO A 308 -25.48 -10.82 -10.79
N SER A 309 -24.33 -10.69 -10.13
CA SER A 309 -23.02 -10.96 -10.69
C SER A 309 -22.93 -12.47 -10.85
N THR A 310 -23.44 -12.95 -11.98
CA THR A 310 -23.19 -14.31 -12.49
C THR A 310 -21.72 -14.63 -12.22
N PRO A 311 -21.39 -15.70 -11.48
CA PRO A 311 -20.00 -16.03 -11.21
C PRO A 311 -19.27 -16.12 -12.55
N PRO A 312 -18.12 -15.42 -12.73
CA PRO A 312 -17.46 -15.35 -14.02
C PRO A 312 -17.18 -16.78 -14.47
N LYS A 313 -17.85 -17.18 -15.55
CA LYS A 313 -17.80 -18.54 -16.10
C LYS A 313 -16.32 -18.92 -16.21
N PRO A 314 -15.86 -20.05 -15.64
CA PRO A 314 -14.45 -20.40 -15.68
C PRO A 314 -13.99 -20.32 -17.13
N PRO A 315 -12.90 -19.59 -17.43
CA PRO A 315 -12.51 -19.32 -18.79
C PRO A 315 -12.34 -20.66 -19.50
N ARG A 316 -13.07 -20.84 -20.60
CA ARG A 316 -12.96 -22.03 -21.45
C ARG A 316 -11.46 -22.21 -21.74
N PRO A 317 -10.88 -23.43 -21.60
CA PRO A 317 -9.47 -23.64 -21.91
C PRO A 317 -9.21 -23.07 -23.31
N PRO A 318 -8.09 -22.35 -23.52
CA PRO A 318 -7.90 -21.54 -24.70
C PRO A 318 -8.06 -22.41 -25.95
N ALA A 319 -9.04 -22.07 -26.77
CA ALA A 319 -9.10 -22.63 -28.12
C ALA A 319 -7.77 -22.28 -28.82
N PRO A 320 -7.22 -23.18 -29.67
CA PRO A 320 -6.04 -22.86 -30.45
C PRO A 320 -6.30 -21.57 -31.25
N TRP A 321 -5.30 -20.70 -31.32
CA TRP A 321 -5.45 -19.36 -31.88
C TRP A 321 -5.88 -19.44 -33.35
N THR A 322 -7.11 -19.02 -33.64
CA THR A 322 -7.58 -18.70 -34.99
C THR A 322 -7.79 -17.19 -35.07
N ALA A 323 -7.08 -16.56 -36.00
CA ALA A 323 -7.12 -15.12 -36.19
C ALA A 323 -8.36 -14.71 -36.99
N ALA A 324 -9.16 -13.81 -36.42
CA ALA A 324 -10.27 -13.15 -37.10
C ALA A 324 -9.91 -11.67 -37.30
N SER A 325 -9.43 -11.33 -38.50
CA SER A 325 -9.06 -9.95 -38.86
C SER A 325 -10.31 -9.07 -38.97
N ALA A 326 -10.36 -7.99 -38.18
CA ALA A 326 -11.40 -6.96 -38.26
C ALA A 326 -10.76 -5.61 -38.60
N ALA A 327 -10.58 -5.34 -39.90
CA ALA A 327 -10.13 -4.04 -40.37
C ALA A 327 -11.23 -2.99 -40.15
N LYS A 328 -10.88 -1.83 -39.58
CA LYS A 328 -11.69 -0.61 -39.65
C LYS A 328 -10.97 0.43 -40.50
N THR A 329 -11.55 0.75 -41.65
CA THR A 329 -11.18 1.91 -42.46
C THR A 329 -11.48 3.20 -41.68
N PRO A 330 -10.55 4.19 -41.66
CA PRO A 330 -10.87 5.55 -41.24
C PRO A 330 -11.69 6.25 -42.33
N SER A 331 -12.79 6.89 -41.95
CA SER A 331 -13.51 7.83 -42.82
C SER A 331 -12.72 9.15 -42.94
N THR A 332 -12.66 9.72 -44.14
CA THR A 332 -12.08 11.05 -44.39
C THR A 332 -12.93 12.17 -43.79
N SER A 333 -12.28 13.19 -43.24
CA SER A 333 -12.90 14.48 -42.91
C SER A 333 -11.92 15.63 -43.15
N SER A 334 -12.47 16.77 -43.57
CA SER A 334 -11.82 17.88 -44.29
C SER A 334 -10.56 18.50 -43.68
N ALA A 335 -9.70 19.03 -44.55
CA ALA A 335 -8.54 19.84 -44.19
C ALA A 335 -8.89 21.32 -43.92
N CYS A 336 -8.02 21.99 -43.17
CA CYS A 336 -7.86 23.46 -43.12
C CYS A 336 -6.34 23.78 -43.09
N PRO A 337 -5.92 25.00 -43.50
CA PRO A 337 -4.58 25.22 -44.04
C PRO A 337 -3.45 25.38 -43.02
N SER A 338 -2.22 25.14 -43.49
CA SER A 338 -0.97 25.19 -42.73
C SER A 338 -0.47 26.61 -42.46
N THR A 339 0.07 26.84 -41.26
CA THR A 339 0.92 27.99 -40.92
C THR A 339 2.32 27.47 -40.53
N PRO A 340 3.43 28.00 -41.08
CA PRO A 340 4.77 27.50 -40.78
C PRO A 340 5.24 27.89 -39.37
N PRO A 341 5.95 27.01 -38.64
CA PRO A 341 6.52 27.33 -37.34
C PRO A 341 7.78 28.20 -37.46
N ALA A 342 7.91 29.20 -36.58
CA ALA A 342 9.13 29.99 -36.47
C ALA A 342 10.26 29.22 -35.75
N SER A 343 11.50 29.48 -36.14
CA SER A 343 12.69 28.82 -35.60
C SER A 343 12.97 29.18 -34.14
N SER A 344 13.51 28.24 -33.36
CA SER A 344 14.09 28.48 -32.04
C SER A 344 15.20 27.46 -31.71
N PRO A 345 16.20 27.81 -30.89
CA PRO A 345 17.46 27.07 -30.78
C PRO A 345 17.36 25.74 -29.99
N PRO A 346 18.34 24.82 -30.17
CA PRO A 346 18.31 23.50 -29.54
C PRO A 346 18.44 23.52 -28.01
N ALA A 347 17.83 22.54 -27.35
CA ALA A 347 17.74 22.44 -25.90
C ALA A 347 19.06 22.03 -25.22
N SER A 348 19.33 22.65 -24.07
CA SER A 348 20.49 22.34 -23.22
C SER A 348 20.39 20.96 -22.55
N THR A 349 21.44 20.14 -22.66
CA THR A 349 21.50 18.79 -22.08
C THR A 349 21.54 18.83 -20.54
N CYS A 350 20.38 18.67 -19.89
CA CYS A 350 20.26 18.80 -18.44
C CYS A 350 20.58 17.49 -17.69
N THR A 351 21.87 17.20 -17.51
CA THR A 351 22.38 15.98 -16.85
C THR A 351 22.05 15.94 -15.34
N ARG A 352 20.90 15.37 -14.96
CA ARG A 352 20.44 15.31 -13.56
C ARG A 352 21.14 14.20 -12.76
N SER A 353 22.24 14.54 -12.08
CA SER A 353 22.90 13.66 -11.10
C SER A 353 22.25 13.79 -9.71
N THR A 354 21.44 12.81 -9.30
CA THR A 354 20.85 12.76 -7.95
C THR A 354 21.73 11.97 -6.97
N ARG A 355 22.51 12.68 -6.14
CA ARG A 355 23.32 12.08 -5.07
C ARG A 355 22.53 12.05 -3.75
N THR A 356 21.73 11.00 -3.54
CA THR A 356 21.04 10.78 -2.25
C THR A 356 21.96 10.15 -1.20
N SER A 357 22.26 10.91 -0.16
CA SER A 357 22.84 10.40 1.09
C SER A 357 21.76 10.32 2.16
N SER A 358 21.51 9.13 2.70
CA SER A 358 20.53 8.91 3.77
C SER A 358 21.13 8.03 4.86
N SER A 359 21.41 8.61 6.03
CA SER A 359 21.67 7.87 7.26
C SER A 359 20.40 7.12 7.69
N ALA A 360 20.57 5.89 8.18
CA ALA A 360 19.45 4.99 8.44
C ALA A 360 19.03 4.98 9.92
N THR A 361 17.82 5.47 10.19
CA THR A 361 17.05 5.13 11.39
C THR A 361 15.68 4.64 10.91
N GLY A 362 15.40 3.35 11.08
CA GLY A 362 14.36 2.65 10.29
C GLY A 362 12.91 2.86 10.75
N PRO A 363 11.94 2.90 9.81
CA PRO A 363 10.52 2.67 10.09
C PRO A 363 10.08 1.26 9.66
N THR A 364 9.16 0.64 10.42
CA THR A 364 8.60 -0.68 10.11
C THR A 364 7.55 -0.63 8.99
N CYS A 365 7.52 -1.66 8.14
CA CYS A 365 6.71 -1.70 6.92
C CYS A 365 5.19 -1.74 7.18
N SER A 366 4.51 -0.64 6.87
CA SER A 366 3.05 -0.62 6.66
C SER A 366 2.76 -0.78 5.16
N ALA A 367 1.90 -1.73 4.79
CA ALA A 367 1.55 -2.06 3.40
C ALA A 367 0.66 -1.00 2.74
N SER A 368 1.17 0.22 2.57
CA SER A 368 0.50 1.27 1.82
C SER A 368 0.47 0.93 0.34
N ALA A 369 -0.72 0.68 -0.21
CA ALA A 369 -0.96 0.71 -1.65
C ALA A 369 -0.83 2.15 -2.17
N ALA A 370 0.41 2.61 -2.33
CA ALA A 370 0.82 3.93 -2.81
C ALA A 370 1.61 3.81 -4.12
N THR A 371 1.82 4.94 -4.79
CA THR A 371 2.36 5.03 -6.16
C THR A 371 3.88 4.97 -6.22
N SER A 372 4.43 3.75 -6.32
CA SER A 372 5.75 3.45 -6.89
C SER A 372 5.69 2.13 -7.66
N PRO A 373 6.53 1.91 -8.70
CA PRO A 373 6.77 0.58 -9.23
C PRO A 373 7.54 -0.29 -8.20
N PRO A 374 7.35 -1.62 -8.19
CA PRO A 374 8.18 -2.51 -7.38
C PRO A 374 9.61 -2.57 -7.93
N SER A 375 10.59 -2.64 -7.03
CA SER A 375 11.97 -2.97 -7.41
C SER A 375 12.02 -4.38 -8.01
N PRO A 376 12.84 -4.63 -9.06
CA PRO A 376 13.03 -5.98 -9.58
C PRO A 376 13.68 -6.87 -8.52
N ALA A 377 13.23 -8.12 -8.42
CA ALA A 377 13.86 -9.12 -7.57
C ALA A 377 15.29 -9.43 -8.06
N ALA A 378 16.19 -9.77 -7.14
CA ALA A 378 17.54 -10.18 -7.47
C ALA A 378 17.51 -11.43 -8.39
N THR A 379 18.21 -11.36 -9.51
CA THR A 379 18.33 -12.49 -10.44
C THR A 379 19.43 -13.43 -9.92
N PRO A 380 19.15 -14.73 -9.69
CA PRO A 380 20.20 -15.69 -9.32
C PRO A 380 21.19 -15.89 -10.49
N PRO A 381 22.47 -16.19 -10.21
CA PRO A 381 23.44 -16.47 -11.25
C PRO A 381 23.07 -17.74 -12.04
N PRO A 382 23.43 -17.84 -13.33
CA PRO A 382 23.19 -19.05 -14.12
C PRO A 382 24.06 -20.21 -13.62
N SER A 383 23.47 -21.39 -13.52
CA SER A 383 24.18 -22.63 -13.16
C SER A 383 25.22 -23.00 -14.23
N ALA A 384 26.40 -23.44 -13.79
CA ALA A 384 27.43 -23.95 -14.69
C ALA A 384 26.98 -25.27 -15.38
N PRO A 385 27.39 -25.53 -16.63
CA PRO A 385 26.99 -26.74 -17.37
C PRO A 385 27.64 -28.01 -16.81
N CYS A 386 26.93 -29.13 -16.91
CA CYS A 386 27.33 -30.41 -16.33
C CYS A 386 28.54 -31.05 -17.04
N ALA A 387 29.53 -31.50 -16.28
CA ALA A 387 30.56 -32.42 -16.75
C ALA A 387 30.10 -33.89 -16.67
N ARG A 388 30.66 -34.75 -17.54
CA ARG A 388 30.43 -36.22 -17.52
C ARG A 388 31.36 -36.94 -16.52
N PRO A 389 31.03 -38.17 -16.07
CA PRO A 389 31.59 -38.75 -14.85
C PRO A 389 32.70 -39.82 -15.03
N ALA A 390 33.27 -40.24 -13.89
CA ALA A 390 34.06 -41.45 -13.61
C ALA A 390 35.55 -41.45 -14.03
N PRO A 391 36.42 -42.27 -13.37
CA PRO A 391 36.16 -43.30 -12.36
C PRO A 391 36.83 -43.08 -10.98
N THR A 392 36.55 -43.99 -10.04
CA THR A 392 37.04 -44.05 -8.65
C THR A 392 38.34 -44.83 -8.46
N THR A 393 39.25 -44.32 -7.61
CA THR A 393 40.28 -45.11 -6.89
C THR A 393 40.77 -44.38 -5.62
N ALA A 394 41.02 -45.13 -4.54
CA ALA A 394 41.65 -44.70 -3.27
C ALA A 394 41.91 -45.94 -2.38
N PRO A 395 42.72 -45.88 -1.30
CA PRO A 395 43.81 -44.96 -0.93
C PRO A 395 45.17 -45.74 -0.88
N PRO A 396 46.23 -45.33 -0.13
CA PRO A 396 46.29 -45.54 1.33
C PRO A 396 46.97 -44.41 2.16
N ASN A 397 47.08 -44.63 3.48
CA ASN A 397 47.53 -43.68 4.52
C ASN A 397 49.04 -43.36 4.50
N ASN A 398 49.45 -42.21 5.09
CA ASN A 398 50.19 -42.23 6.37
C ASN A 398 50.53 -40.87 7.04
N ALA A 399 50.73 -40.98 8.37
CA ALA A 399 51.60 -40.16 9.25
C ALA A 399 51.30 -38.67 9.57
N LYS A 400 51.73 -38.30 10.78
CA LYS A 400 51.72 -36.97 11.43
C LYS A 400 53.05 -36.82 12.19
N PRO A 401 53.61 -35.61 12.38
CA PRO A 401 53.91 -35.19 13.76
C PRO A 401 53.66 -33.68 14.04
N SER A 402 54.07 -33.23 15.23
CA SER A 402 53.65 -31.98 15.90
C SER A 402 54.62 -30.80 15.77
N ALA A 403 54.13 -29.56 15.94
CA ALA A 403 54.75 -28.51 16.78
C ALA A 403 53.81 -27.29 16.99
N CYS A 404 54.09 -26.49 18.03
CA CYS A 404 53.51 -25.16 18.39
C CYS A 404 54.65 -24.33 19.05
N PRO A 405 54.61 -23.00 19.26
CA PRO A 405 53.62 -22.33 20.14
C PRO A 405 53.23 -20.86 19.79
N THR A 406 52.43 -20.23 20.66
CA THR A 406 52.05 -18.79 20.67
C THR A 406 52.70 -18.00 21.83
N PRO A 407 52.85 -16.66 21.72
CA PRO A 407 53.14 -15.75 22.84
C PRO A 407 51.92 -14.89 23.31
N THR A 408 52.10 -14.06 24.34
CA THR A 408 51.03 -13.66 25.31
C THR A 408 50.95 -12.15 25.63
N THR A 409 49.88 -11.71 26.30
CA THR A 409 49.57 -10.34 26.79
C THR A 409 50.26 -9.92 28.11
N PRO A 410 50.34 -8.60 28.42
CA PRO A 410 50.39 -8.10 29.81
C PRO A 410 49.46 -6.88 30.14
N LYS A 411 49.32 -6.58 31.46
CA LYS A 411 48.48 -5.56 32.17
C LYS A 411 48.87 -5.55 33.68
N PRO A 412 48.58 -4.59 34.61
CA PRO A 412 48.19 -3.15 34.62
C PRO A 412 49.32 -2.25 35.27
N PRO A 413 49.11 -1.12 36.03
CA PRO A 413 48.47 -1.05 37.38
C PRO A 413 47.61 0.27 37.61
N PRO A 414 47.44 0.98 38.78
CA PRO A 414 46.16 1.68 39.14
C PRO A 414 46.23 3.20 39.56
N SER A 415 45.14 3.72 40.15
CA SER A 415 44.76 5.14 40.45
C SER A 415 45.56 5.92 41.52
N PRO A 416 45.38 7.26 41.62
CA PRO A 416 44.63 7.84 42.76
C PRO A 416 43.78 9.14 42.48
N SER A 417 43.06 9.64 43.50
CA SER A 417 42.37 10.96 43.61
C SER A 417 43.17 11.93 44.55
N PRO A 418 42.88 13.25 44.77
CA PRO A 418 41.60 13.97 45.05
C PRO A 418 41.38 15.21 44.11
N THR A 419 40.53 16.26 44.29
CA THR A 419 40.12 17.12 45.45
C THR A 419 38.83 17.95 45.11
N GLY A 420 38.18 18.59 46.10
CA GLY A 420 36.99 19.48 45.93
C GLY A 420 37.31 20.98 45.66
N PRO A 421 36.40 21.97 45.93
CA PRO A 421 35.17 21.92 46.75
C PRO A 421 33.90 22.59 46.13
N THR A 422 32.79 22.60 46.90
CA THR A 422 31.53 23.34 46.66
C THR A 422 31.54 24.74 47.33
N PRO A 423 30.60 25.66 47.03
CA PRO A 423 29.42 25.81 47.91
C PRO A 423 28.10 26.34 47.28
N ALA A 424 26.97 25.97 47.92
CA ALA A 424 25.71 26.73 48.17
C ALA A 424 24.95 27.50 47.06
N THR A 425 23.70 28.00 47.25
CA THR A 425 22.43 27.53 47.88
C THR A 425 21.39 28.63 47.62
N ALA A 426 20.22 28.33 47.04
CA ALA A 426 19.06 29.24 47.09
C ALA A 426 17.72 28.51 46.82
N THR A 427 16.69 28.82 47.62
CA THR A 427 15.28 28.45 47.44
C THR A 427 14.39 29.68 47.67
N PRO A 428 13.12 29.69 47.23
CA PRO A 428 12.39 30.94 46.93
C PRO A 428 11.51 31.50 48.08
N PRO A 429 11.05 32.76 47.97
CA PRO A 429 9.92 33.30 48.74
C PRO A 429 8.55 32.91 48.14
N ALA A 430 7.45 33.21 48.85
CA ALA A 430 6.10 32.73 48.55
C ALA A 430 5.00 33.82 48.59
N ASN A 431 3.75 33.43 48.26
CA ASN A 431 2.52 34.24 48.35
C ASN A 431 2.24 34.82 49.76
N PRO A 432 1.40 35.87 49.84
CA PRO A 432 0.15 35.73 50.61
C PRO A 432 -1.09 36.41 49.97
N GLY A 433 -2.32 36.03 50.38
CA GLY A 433 -3.55 36.81 50.08
C GLY A 433 -4.89 36.05 50.03
N SER A 434 -5.56 35.85 51.18
CA SER A 434 -6.96 35.33 51.39
C SER A 434 -7.25 35.32 52.92
N PRO A 435 -8.45 34.94 53.45
CA PRO A 435 -9.77 34.72 52.84
C PRO A 435 -10.70 35.92 53.20
N PRO A 436 -11.86 35.92 53.94
CA PRO A 436 -12.77 34.89 54.52
C PRO A 436 -14.08 34.76 53.68
N ALA A 437 -15.26 34.24 54.09
CA ALA A 437 -15.76 33.57 55.31
C ALA A 437 -16.80 32.47 54.95
N SER A 438 -17.12 31.55 55.88
CA SER A 438 -18.18 30.51 55.78
C SER A 438 -19.28 30.72 56.84
N PRO A 439 -20.30 29.84 57.08
CA PRO A 439 -20.22 28.41 57.49
C PRO A 439 -21.28 27.52 56.77
N THR A 440 -21.82 26.34 57.18
CA THR A 440 -21.76 25.48 58.39
C THR A 440 -22.22 24.02 58.09
N ARG A 441 -21.67 23.00 58.79
CA ARG A 441 -22.31 21.77 59.40
C ARG A 441 -23.27 20.82 58.60
N SER A 442 -23.43 19.51 58.90
CA SER A 442 -22.90 18.59 59.94
C SER A 442 -22.73 17.13 59.43
N THR A 443 -21.92 16.33 60.15
CA THR A 443 -21.80 14.84 60.15
C THR A 443 -22.23 14.28 61.54
N PRO A 444 -22.20 12.96 61.95
CA PRO A 444 -21.30 11.82 61.62
C PRO A 444 -22.04 10.46 61.35
N THR A 445 -21.49 9.23 61.31
CA THR A 445 -20.24 8.55 61.82
C THR A 445 -19.88 7.36 60.86
N ALA A 446 -19.08 6.26 61.04
CA ALA A 446 -18.24 5.61 62.09
C ALA A 446 -17.17 4.65 61.45
N LYS A 447 -16.45 3.85 62.26
CA LYS A 447 -15.50 2.74 61.94
C LYS A 447 -15.49 1.72 63.13
N PRO A 448 -14.69 0.62 63.26
CA PRO A 448 -13.30 0.30 62.81
C PRO A 448 -13.14 -1.17 62.27
N PRO A 449 -12.07 -1.97 62.57
CA PRO A 449 -10.63 -1.92 62.19
C PRO A 449 -10.23 -3.05 61.17
N ALA A 450 -9.27 -2.94 60.23
CA ALA A 450 -7.80 -2.70 60.27
C ALA A 450 -6.89 -3.95 60.45
N LYS A 451 -5.91 -4.14 59.53
CA LYS A 451 -4.68 -4.98 59.64
C LYS A 451 -3.62 -4.49 58.61
N ASN A 452 -2.35 -4.92 58.73
CA ASN A 452 -1.17 -4.16 58.27
C ASN A 452 -0.42 -4.69 57.01
N SER A 453 0.21 -3.74 56.28
CA SER A 453 1.58 -3.65 55.71
C SER A 453 2.45 -4.91 55.43
N PRO A 454 3.41 -4.89 54.46
CA PRO A 454 4.21 -3.71 54.03
C PRO A 454 4.50 -3.54 52.51
N LYS A 455 5.27 -2.48 52.18
CA LYS A 455 5.88 -2.20 50.85
C LYS A 455 7.40 -1.97 50.99
N SER A 456 8.18 -2.29 49.96
CA SER A 456 9.53 -1.74 49.70
C SER A 456 9.91 -1.92 48.20
N PRO A 457 11.01 -1.37 47.65
CA PRO A 457 10.84 -0.23 46.75
C PRO A 457 11.39 -0.41 45.30
N MET A 458 10.90 0.43 44.40
CA MET A 458 11.23 0.40 42.96
C MET A 458 12.39 1.36 42.63
N ARG A 459 13.44 0.87 41.97
CA ARG A 459 14.59 1.69 41.54
C ARG A 459 14.26 2.54 40.30
N LYS A 460 14.64 3.81 40.32
CA LYS A 460 14.79 4.65 39.12
C LYS A 460 16.10 4.29 38.40
N ARG A 461 16.11 4.40 37.07
CA ARG A 461 17.33 4.60 36.25
C ARG A 461 17.03 5.66 35.19
N THR A 462 17.87 6.67 35.10
CA THR A 462 17.98 7.59 33.97
C THR A 462 19.04 7.07 32.99
N TRP A 463 18.97 7.54 31.75
CA TRP A 463 20.04 7.42 30.75
C TRP A 463 20.32 8.81 30.17
N HIS A 464 21.56 8.99 29.70
CA HIS A 464 22.02 10.16 28.95
C HIS A 464 21.82 9.94 27.45
#